data_AF-A0A2N9NZ43-F1
#
_entry.id   AF-A0A2N9NZ43-F1
#
_cell.length_a   1.000
_cell.length_b   1.000
_cell.length_c   1.000
_cell.angle_alpha   90.00
_cell.angle_beta   90.00
_cell.angle_gamma   90.00
#
_symmetry.space_group_name_H-M   'P 1'
#
loop_
_entity.id
_entity.type
_entity.pdbx_description
1 polymer ?
#
loop_
_entity_poly.entity_id
_entity_poly.type
_entity_poly.pdbx_seq_one_letter_code
_entity_poly.pdbx_strand_id
1 'polypeptide(L)'
;MKISLPLLIAMLSVACVLSGCQSAKARPPLASSAAQSTRNNCYSLLHQLLRDQADVSLLRFIKREQADLKSLVKKIAANSATGAKLLEEFARQDPSINLDDIRLPPGEAATREAIASTKKKELLGQSGDEFALTLLLTQTEALSYAWHLAQVAGENESQPDRARALAGVSKDMEDLYHEVFIMLLSKSKSSATN
;
A
#
# COMPACT_ATOMS: atom_id res chain seq x y z
N MET A 1 -21.52 25.40 -88.80
CA MET A 1 -21.84 24.14 -89.49
C MET A 1 -20.94 23.04 -88.92
N LYS A 2 -21.57 22.01 -88.34
CA LYS A 2 -21.15 20.62 -88.10
C LYS A 2 -19.68 20.22 -87.78
N ILE A 3 -19.55 19.63 -86.58
CA ILE A 3 -19.03 18.28 -86.22
C ILE A 3 -17.56 17.95 -86.55
N SER A 4 -16.76 17.55 -85.54
CA SER A 4 -16.30 16.14 -85.38
C SER A 4 -15.26 15.94 -84.25
N LEU A 5 -15.57 14.99 -83.38
CA LEU A 5 -14.66 14.28 -82.48
C LEU A 5 -14.01 13.11 -83.26
N PRO A 6 -12.73 12.78 -83.02
CA PRO A 6 -12.46 11.40 -82.61
C PRO A 6 -11.39 11.28 -81.51
N LEU A 7 -11.83 10.68 -80.39
CA LEU A 7 -11.23 9.53 -79.71
C LEU A 7 -9.72 9.26 -79.90
N LEU A 8 -8.90 9.51 -78.86
CA LEU A 8 -7.78 8.64 -78.45
C LEU A 8 -7.22 9.03 -77.06
N ILE A 9 -7.71 8.31 -76.05
CA ILE A 9 -6.99 7.68 -74.91
C ILE A 9 -5.74 8.40 -74.34
N ALA A 10 -5.88 8.92 -73.10
CA ALA A 10 -4.89 8.92 -72.02
C ALA A 10 -5.59 9.39 -70.72
N MET A 11 -6.12 8.51 -69.87
CA MET A 11 -5.49 7.92 -68.67
C MET A 11 -4.71 8.90 -67.77
N LEU A 12 -5.12 8.92 -66.48
CA LEU A 12 -4.41 9.38 -65.26
C LEU A 12 -4.28 10.91 -65.08
N SER A 13 -4.62 11.56 -63.94
CA SER A 13 -4.80 11.12 -62.55
C SER A 13 -5.69 12.12 -61.79
N VAL A 14 -6.63 11.61 -60.99
CA VAL A 14 -7.38 12.39 -59.99
C VAL A 14 -6.49 12.60 -58.75
N ALA A 15 -6.09 13.84 -58.48
CA ALA A 15 -5.45 14.20 -57.23
C ALA A 15 -6.51 14.35 -56.13
N CYS A 16 -6.86 13.24 -55.48
CA CYS A 16 -7.55 13.28 -54.20
C CYS A 16 -6.57 13.74 -53.11
N VAL A 17 -6.73 14.97 -52.65
CA VAL A 17 -6.07 15.46 -51.43
C VAL A 17 -6.75 14.78 -50.24
N LEU A 18 -6.24 13.62 -49.84
CA LEU A 18 -6.58 12.99 -48.57
C LEU A 18 -5.70 13.62 -47.49
N SER A 19 -6.21 14.68 -46.86
CA SER A 19 -5.70 15.14 -45.55
C SER A 19 -6.00 14.05 -44.52
N GLY A 20 -5.08 13.11 -44.37
CA GLY A 20 -5.10 12.15 -43.28
C GLY A 20 -4.81 12.88 -41.98
N CYS A 21 -5.82 13.05 -41.13
CA CYS A 21 -5.61 13.33 -39.71
C CYS A 21 -4.83 12.14 -39.14
N GLN A 22 -3.52 12.30 -39.00
CA GLN A 22 -2.68 11.36 -38.27
C GLN A 22 -3.11 11.48 -36.80
N SER A 23 -4.07 10.64 -36.40
CA SER A 23 -4.41 10.47 -35.00
C SER A 23 -3.11 10.14 -34.28
N ALA A 24 -2.66 11.04 -33.41
CA ALA A 24 -1.45 10.85 -32.64
C ALA A 24 -1.57 9.50 -31.94
N LYS A 25 -0.80 8.52 -32.41
CA LYS A 25 -0.77 7.18 -31.82
C LYS A 25 -0.38 7.41 -30.37
N ALA A 26 -1.33 7.20 -29.46
CA ALA A 26 -1.09 7.38 -28.03
C ALA A 26 0.20 6.65 -27.70
N ARG A 27 1.22 7.41 -27.28
CA ARG A 27 2.49 6.84 -26.85
C ARG A 27 2.11 5.81 -25.77
N PRO A 28 2.43 4.52 -25.94
CA PRO A 28 2.18 3.57 -24.86
C PRO A 28 2.86 4.13 -23.61
N PRO A 29 2.21 4.06 -22.43
CA PRO A 29 2.81 4.55 -21.21
C PRO A 29 4.21 3.95 -21.13
N LEU A 30 5.24 4.79 -20.89
CA LEU A 30 6.58 4.29 -20.64
C LEU A 30 6.43 3.20 -19.58
N ALA A 31 6.87 1.98 -19.90
CA ALA A 31 6.86 0.89 -18.93
C ALA A 31 7.55 1.41 -17.66
N SER A 32 6.84 1.40 -16.53
CA SER A 32 7.41 1.82 -15.25
C SER A 32 8.66 0.99 -15.00
N SER A 33 9.75 1.63 -14.53
CA SER A 33 10.95 0.89 -14.17
C SER A 33 10.65 -0.14 -13.09
N ALA A 34 11.48 -1.18 -12.97
CA ALA A 34 11.34 -2.18 -11.90
C ALA A 34 11.29 -1.49 -10.52
N ALA A 35 12.19 -0.53 -10.27
CA ALA A 35 12.19 0.28 -9.05
C ALA A 35 10.86 1.03 -8.83
N GLN A 36 10.32 1.69 -9.86
CA GLN A 36 9.04 2.39 -9.75
C GLN A 36 7.88 1.44 -9.46
N SER A 37 7.86 0.26 -10.09
CA SER A 37 6.83 -0.76 -9.84
C SER A 37 6.93 -1.29 -8.40
N THR A 38 8.14 -1.61 -7.93
CA THR A 38 8.39 -2.04 -6.54
C THR A 38 7.94 -0.99 -5.55
N ARG A 39 8.39 0.26 -5.73
CA ARG A 39 8.01 1.39 -4.89
C ARG A 39 6.49 1.57 -4.81
N ASN A 40 5.80 1.58 -5.95
CA ASN A 40 4.36 1.78 -5.99
C ASN A 40 3.60 0.63 -5.31
N ASN A 41 4.04 -0.61 -5.49
CA ASN A 41 3.47 -1.76 -4.81
C ASN A 41 3.68 -1.70 -3.29
N CYS A 42 4.89 -1.32 -2.85
CA CYS A 42 5.15 -1.12 -1.43
C CYS A 42 4.32 0.03 -0.85
N TYR A 43 4.11 1.13 -1.58
CA TYR A 43 3.24 2.22 -1.15
C TYR A 43 1.80 1.78 -0.94
N SER A 44 1.18 1.05 -1.89
CA SER A 44 -0.21 0.61 -1.76
C SER A 44 -0.38 -0.39 -0.62
N LEU A 45 0.54 -1.37 -0.49
CA LEU A 45 0.53 -2.32 0.62
C LEU A 45 0.74 -1.66 1.99
N LEU A 46 1.69 -0.72 2.06
CA LEU A 46 1.97 0.00 3.30
C LEU A 46 0.80 0.88 3.70
N HIS A 47 0.20 1.61 2.75
CA HIS A 47 -0.95 2.46 3.02
C HIS A 47 -2.14 1.66 3.53
N GLN A 48 -2.49 0.55 2.88
CA GLN A 48 -3.56 -0.34 3.33
C GLN A 48 -3.31 -0.80 4.78
N LEU A 49 -2.11 -1.31 5.05
CA LEU A 49 -1.74 -1.81 6.38
C LEU A 49 -1.80 -0.70 7.44
N LEU A 50 -1.25 0.47 7.16
CA LEU A 50 -1.24 1.59 8.10
C LEU A 50 -2.66 2.12 8.37
N ARG A 51 -3.56 2.08 7.38
CA ARG A 51 -4.97 2.38 7.57
C ARG A 51 -5.65 1.37 8.49
N ASP A 52 -5.44 0.07 8.25
CA ASP A 52 -6.00 -0.98 9.11
C ASP A 52 -5.48 -0.85 10.56
N GLN A 53 -4.20 -0.52 10.72
CA GLN A 53 -3.58 -0.32 12.03
C GLN A 53 -4.01 0.98 12.72
N ALA A 54 -4.36 2.03 11.99
CA ALA A 54 -4.95 3.24 12.58
C ALA A 54 -6.29 2.94 13.29
N ASP A 55 -7.03 1.95 12.79
CA ASP A 55 -8.32 1.55 13.33
C ASP A 55 -8.23 0.50 14.45
N VAL A 56 -7.04 -0.05 14.75
CA VAL A 56 -6.88 -1.10 15.79
C VAL A 56 -7.29 -0.61 17.18
N SER A 57 -7.15 0.70 17.44
CA SER A 57 -7.59 1.33 18.70
C SER A 57 -9.13 1.34 18.87
N LEU A 58 -9.89 1.10 17.80
CA LEU A 58 -11.34 0.99 17.81
C LEU A 58 -11.85 -0.37 18.30
N LEU A 59 -10.94 -1.31 18.62
CA LEU A 59 -11.27 -2.50 19.41
C LEU A 59 -11.73 -2.04 20.81
N ARG A 60 -13.00 -1.63 20.91
CA ARG A 60 -13.72 -1.12 22.10
C ARG A 60 -13.77 -2.11 23.28
N PHE A 61 -13.08 -3.25 23.15
CA PHE A 61 -13.05 -4.38 24.08
C PHE A 61 -11.82 -4.40 25.00
N ILE A 62 -10.88 -3.44 24.86
CA ILE A 62 -9.84 -3.12 25.86
C ILE A 62 -10.47 -2.42 27.09
N LYS A 63 -11.60 -2.93 27.58
CA LYS A 63 -12.27 -2.46 28.81
C LYS A 63 -11.77 -3.19 30.05
N ARG A 64 -11.06 -4.31 29.89
CA ARG A 64 -10.49 -5.10 31.00
C ARG A 64 -8.98 -5.28 30.94
N GLU A 65 -8.32 -4.90 29.85
CA GLU A 65 -6.88 -5.06 29.75
C GLU A 65 -6.10 -3.95 30.45
N GLN A 66 -4.88 -4.31 30.82
CA GLN A 66 -3.93 -3.50 31.57
C GLN A 66 -3.62 -2.18 30.83
N ALA A 67 -3.45 -1.10 31.59
CA ALA A 67 -3.34 0.26 31.05
C ALA A 67 -2.15 0.46 30.10
N ASP A 68 -1.11 -0.35 30.27
CA ASP A 68 0.09 -0.42 29.43
C ASP A 68 -0.24 -0.85 27.99
N LEU A 69 -0.98 -1.96 27.82
CA LEU A 69 -1.37 -2.49 26.51
C LEU A 69 -2.26 -1.49 25.77
N LYS A 70 -3.21 -0.88 26.47
CA LYS A 70 -4.06 0.17 25.89
C LYS A 70 -3.24 1.36 25.40
N SER A 71 -2.22 1.76 26.15
CA SER A 71 -1.34 2.87 25.77
C SER A 71 -0.54 2.52 24.52
N LEU A 72 0.02 1.31 24.47
CA LEU A 72 0.78 0.82 23.32
C LEU A 72 -0.08 0.75 22.05
N VAL A 73 -1.27 0.18 22.13
CA VAL A 73 -2.22 0.11 21.01
C VAL A 73 -2.58 1.49 20.47
N LYS A 74 -2.79 2.47 21.36
CA LYS A 74 -3.04 3.87 20.94
C LYS A 74 -1.84 4.48 20.22
N LYS A 75 -0.63 4.20 20.71
CA LYS A 75 0.61 4.70 20.10
C LYS A 75 0.79 4.13 18.69
N ILE A 76 0.52 2.82 18.53
CA ILE A 76 0.52 2.16 17.21
C ILE A 76 -0.48 2.85 16.28
N ALA A 77 -1.74 2.97 16.71
CA ALA A 77 -2.78 3.60 15.89
C ALA A 77 -2.43 5.03 15.46
N ALA A 78 -1.85 5.84 16.37
CA ALA A 78 -1.46 7.21 16.08
C ALA A 78 -0.30 7.30 15.07
N ASN A 79 0.74 6.47 15.23
CA ASN A 79 1.86 6.42 14.29
C ASN A 79 1.41 5.88 12.92
N SER A 80 0.55 4.86 12.90
CA SER A 80 -0.01 4.33 11.66
C SER A 80 -0.88 5.35 10.94
N ALA A 81 -1.73 6.09 11.64
CA ALA A 81 -2.51 7.18 11.05
C ALA A 81 -1.61 8.29 10.48
N THR A 82 -0.50 8.61 11.15
CA THR A 82 0.47 9.60 10.68
C THR A 82 1.16 9.13 9.40
N GLY A 83 1.63 7.88 9.38
CA GLY A 83 2.26 7.29 8.20
C GLY A 83 1.28 7.17 7.01
N ALA A 84 0.03 6.77 7.24
CA ALA A 84 -0.97 6.70 6.18
C ALA A 84 -1.21 8.07 5.52
N LYS A 85 -1.38 9.13 6.33
CA LYS A 85 -1.54 10.50 5.84
C LYS A 85 -0.33 11.01 5.04
N LEU A 86 0.88 10.63 5.46
CA LEU A 86 2.10 10.96 4.72
C LEU A 86 2.06 10.35 3.31
N LEU A 87 1.65 9.09 3.18
CA LEU A 87 1.53 8.43 1.88
C LEU A 87 0.44 9.05 1.01
N GLU A 88 -0.71 9.39 1.61
CA GLU A 88 -1.79 10.10 0.93
C GLU A 88 -1.33 11.45 0.37
N GLU A 89 -0.50 12.17 1.13
CA GLU A 89 0.09 13.43 0.69
C GLU A 89 1.06 13.22 -0.49
N PHE A 90 1.88 12.16 -0.47
CA PHE A 90 2.74 11.83 -1.60
C PHE A 90 1.94 11.51 -2.87
N ALA A 91 0.87 10.73 -2.74
CA ALA A 91 -0.01 10.40 -3.86
C ALA A 91 -0.77 11.63 -4.40
N ARG A 92 -1.12 12.57 -3.53
CA ARG A 92 -1.73 13.85 -3.92
C ARG A 92 -0.76 14.72 -4.74
N GLN A 93 0.53 14.66 -4.43
CA GLN A 93 1.57 15.45 -5.10
C GLN A 93 2.13 14.78 -6.37
N ASP A 94 2.08 13.45 -6.46
CA ASP A 94 2.64 12.67 -7.57
C ASP A 94 1.62 11.67 -8.11
N PRO A 95 0.99 11.97 -9.27
CA PRO A 95 -0.01 11.10 -9.89
C PRO A 95 0.51 9.72 -10.32
N SER A 96 1.83 9.49 -10.30
CA SER A 96 2.40 8.17 -10.56
C SER A 96 2.27 7.21 -9.38
N ILE A 97 1.87 7.70 -8.20
CA ILE A 97 1.63 6.90 -6.99
C ILE A 97 0.12 6.65 -6.89
N ASN A 98 -0.28 5.38 -7.02
CA ASN A 98 -1.64 4.94 -6.77
C ASN A 98 -1.67 4.03 -5.54
N LEU A 99 -2.25 4.51 -4.45
CA LEU A 99 -2.31 3.77 -3.18
C LEU A 99 -3.38 2.67 -3.18
N ASP A 100 -4.35 2.74 -4.09
CA ASP A 100 -5.42 1.74 -4.20
C ASP A 100 -5.06 0.58 -5.16
N ASP A 101 -3.93 0.70 -5.88
CA ASP A 101 -3.46 -0.30 -6.83
C ASP A 101 -2.59 -1.37 -6.14
N ILE A 102 -3.25 -2.24 -5.38
CA ILE A 102 -2.61 -3.39 -4.74
C ILE A 102 -2.44 -4.51 -5.78
N ARG A 103 -1.23 -4.60 -6.34
CA ARG A 103 -0.88 -5.61 -7.36
C ARG A 103 -0.34 -6.89 -6.72
N LEU A 104 -1.19 -7.59 -5.97
CA LEU A 104 -0.87 -8.93 -5.48
C LEU A 104 -1.41 -10.00 -6.43
N PRO A 105 -0.71 -11.14 -6.60
CA PRO A 105 -1.31 -12.31 -7.22
C PRO A 105 -2.63 -12.68 -6.51
N PRO A 106 -3.67 -13.13 -7.23
CA PRO A 106 -4.98 -13.39 -6.63
C PRO A 106 -4.94 -14.35 -5.42
N GLY A 107 -4.10 -15.39 -5.48
CA GLY A 107 -3.91 -16.31 -4.36
C GLY A 107 -3.29 -15.66 -3.12
N GLU A 108 -2.37 -14.72 -3.31
CA GLU A 108 -1.73 -13.97 -2.22
C GLU A 108 -2.72 -12.99 -1.57
N ALA A 109 -3.47 -12.24 -2.38
CA ALA A 109 -4.52 -11.34 -1.90
C ALA A 109 -5.58 -12.10 -1.09
N ALA A 110 -6.07 -13.23 -1.62
CA ALA A 110 -7.07 -14.06 -0.95
C ALA A 110 -6.54 -14.67 0.36
N THR A 111 -5.27 -15.08 0.39
CA THR A 111 -4.64 -15.65 1.59
C THR A 111 -4.53 -14.60 2.69
N ARG A 112 -4.10 -13.38 2.35
CA ARG A 112 -4.01 -12.27 3.31
C ARG A 112 -5.36 -11.91 3.90
N GLU A 113 -6.40 -11.80 3.07
CA GLU A 113 -7.77 -11.55 3.52
C GLU A 113 -8.26 -12.66 4.46
N ALA A 114 -8.00 -13.93 4.13
CA ALA A 114 -8.38 -15.07 4.97
C ALA A 114 -7.67 -15.04 6.35
N ILE A 115 -6.38 -14.69 6.39
CA ILE A 115 -5.61 -14.51 7.62
C ILE A 115 -6.19 -13.35 8.44
N ALA A 116 -6.42 -12.19 7.82
CA ALA A 116 -6.99 -11.01 8.49
C ALA A 116 -8.37 -11.30 9.07
N SER A 117 -9.23 -12.00 8.31
CA SER A 117 -10.56 -12.43 8.75
C SER A 117 -10.50 -13.37 9.94
N THR A 118 -9.58 -14.33 9.94
CA THR A 118 -9.36 -15.27 11.04
C THR A 118 -8.91 -14.55 12.31
N LYS A 119 -7.86 -13.73 12.22
CA LYS A 119 -7.35 -12.94 13.35
C LYS A 119 -8.39 -12.01 13.94
N LYS A 120 -9.20 -11.36 13.09
CA LYS A 120 -10.31 -10.52 13.53
C LYS A 120 -11.34 -11.32 14.33
N LYS A 121 -11.69 -12.53 13.88
CA LYS A 121 -12.61 -13.41 14.61
C LYS A 121 -12.04 -13.85 15.95
N GLU A 122 -10.76 -14.23 16.00
CA GLU A 122 -10.07 -14.60 17.24
C GLU A 122 -10.09 -13.44 18.24
N LEU A 123 -9.66 -12.24 17.81
CA LEU A 123 -9.65 -11.04 18.65
C LEU A 123 -11.05 -10.65 19.17
N LEU A 124 -12.10 -10.90 18.39
CA LEU A 124 -13.48 -10.63 18.82
C LEU A 124 -14.05 -11.70 19.74
N GLY A 125 -13.53 -12.93 19.67
CA GLY A 125 -13.98 -14.07 20.47
C GLY A 125 -13.23 -14.23 21.80
N GLN A 126 -12.02 -13.68 21.89
CA GLN A 126 -11.13 -13.82 23.05
C GLN A 126 -11.31 -12.69 24.07
N SER A 127 -10.84 -12.93 25.30
CA SER A 127 -10.75 -11.91 26.34
C SER A 127 -9.58 -12.20 27.29
N GLY A 128 -9.23 -11.23 28.16
CA GLY A 128 -8.17 -11.41 29.15
C GLY A 128 -6.80 -11.67 28.50
N ASP A 129 -6.03 -12.58 29.08
CA ASP A 129 -4.64 -12.85 28.64
C ASP A 129 -4.55 -13.46 27.24
N GLU A 130 -5.56 -14.24 26.82
CA GLU A 130 -5.60 -14.81 25.46
C GLU A 130 -5.78 -13.71 24.42
N PHE A 131 -6.69 -12.77 24.67
CA PHE A 131 -6.86 -11.60 23.81
C PHE A 131 -5.59 -10.74 23.78
N ALA A 132 -4.96 -10.49 24.94
CA ALA A 132 -3.72 -9.73 25.02
C ALA A 132 -2.59 -10.38 24.21
N LEU A 133 -2.44 -11.70 24.32
CA LEU A 133 -1.43 -12.46 23.59
C LEU A 133 -1.67 -12.40 22.08
N THR A 134 -2.89 -12.72 21.63
CA THR A 134 -3.25 -12.68 20.21
C THR A 134 -3.08 -11.28 19.62
N LEU A 135 -3.44 -10.24 20.39
CA LEU A 135 -3.24 -8.86 19.97
C LEU A 135 -1.76 -8.55 19.81
N LEU A 136 -0.92 -8.82 20.81
CA LEU A 136 0.52 -8.55 20.74
C LEU A 136 1.21 -9.31 19.60
N LEU A 137 0.86 -10.57 19.37
CA LEU A 137 1.37 -11.35 18.24
C LEU A 137 0.94 -10.74 16.90
N THR A 138 -0.34 -10.39 16.76
CA THR A 138 -0.86 -9.74 15.55
C THR A 138 -0.17 -8.40 15.27
N GLN A 139 0.03 -7.58 16.31
CA GLN A 139 0.73 -6.31 16.19
C GLN A 139 2.21 -6.50 15.83
N THR A 140 2.87 -7.53 16.36
CA THR A 140 4.27 -7.87 16.04
C THR A 140 4.43 -8.14 14.54
N GLU A 141 3.54 -8.96 13.96
CA GLU A 141 3.56 -9.27 12.54
C GLU A 141 3.26 -8.05 11.68
N ALA A 142 2.24 -7.26 12.04
CA ALA A 142 1.85 -6.06 11.31
C ALA A 142 2.96 -5.01 11.29
N LEU A 143 3.60 -4.74 12.44
CA LEU A 143 4.64 -3.72 12.56
C LEU A 143 5.94 -4.13 11.87
N SER A 144 6.32 -5.41 11.97
CA SER A 144 7.47 -5.93 11.21
C SER A 144 7.25 -5.79 9.71
N TYR A 145 6.05 -6.11 9.23
CA TYR A 145 5.71 -5.96 7.82
C TYR A 145 5.68 -4.50 7.38
N ALA A 146 5.10 -3.59 8.16
CA ALA A 146 5.08 -2.16 7.88
C ALA A 146 6.49 -1.56 7.84
N TRP A 147 7.35 -1.92 8.80
CA TRP A 147 8.75 -1.52 8.86
C TRP A 147 9.47 -1.83 7.54
N HIS A 148 9.38 -3.09 7.09
CA HIS A 148 10.10 -3.55 5.92
C HIS A 148 9.48 -3.05 4.61
N LEU A 149 8.15 -2.91 4.53
CA LEU A 149 7.50 -2.25 3.39
C LEU A 149 7.98 -0.81 3.23
N ALA A 150 8.07 -0.04 4.32
CA ALA A 150 8.55 1.33 4.29
C ALA A 150 10.03 1.41 3.89
N GLN A 151 10.86 0.49 4.39
CA GLN A 151 12.26 0.39 4.00
C GLN A 151 12.41 0.13 2.49
N VAL A 152 11.76 -0.91 1.97
CA VAL A 152 11.86 -1.28 0.55
C VAL A 152 11.28 -0.18 -0.35
N ALA A 153 10.18 0.46 0.07
CA ALA A 153 9.66 1.63 -0.63
C ALA A 153 10.71 2.75 -0.73
N GLY A 154 11.40 3.04 0.38
CA GLY A 154 12.42 4.11 0.45
C GLY A 154 13.64 3.80 -0.41
N GLU A 155 14.12 2.56 -0.40
CA GLU A 155 15.23 2.09 -1.24
C GLU A 155 14.93 2.21 -2.75
N ASN A 156 13.66 2.16 -3.12
CA ASN A 156 13.20 2.26 -4.51
C ASN A 156 12.60 3.64 -4.86
N GLU A 157 12.65 4.60 -3.94
CA GLU A 157 12.14 5.94 -4.15
C GLU A 157 13.22 6.85 -4.74
N SER A 158 12.93 7.43 -5.91
CA SER A 158 13.86 8.31 -6.63
C SER A 158 13.89 9.73 -6.06
N GLN A 159 12.85 10.16 -5.34
CA GLN A 159 12.79 11.46 -4.68
C GLN A 159 13.44 11.39 -3.28
N PRO A 160 14.60 12.02 -3.05
CA PRO A 160 15.37 11.85 -1.81
C PRO A 160 14.59 12.19 -0.53
N ASP A 161 13.73 13.22 -0.59
CA ASP A 161 12.95 13.63 0.58
C ASP A 161 11.86 12.63 0.93
N ARG A 162 11.22 12.00 -0.08
CA ARG A 162 10.26 10.91 0.15
C ARG A 162 10.96 9.67 0.68
N ALA A 163 12.14 9.33 0.14
CA ALA A 163 12.94 8.22 0.64
C ALA A 163 13.33 8.41 2.12
N ARG A 164 13.73 9.63 2.50
CA ARG A 164 14.03 9.98 3.91
C ARG A 164 12.79 9.88 4.80
N ALA A 165 11.65 10.36 4.33
CA ALA A 165 10.41 10.29 5.09
C ALA A 165 9.94 8.83 5.29
N LEU A 166 10.10 7.98 4.27
CA LEU A 166 9.86 6.54 4.36
C LEU A 166 10.81 5.84 5.33
N ALA A 167 12.09 6.24 5.38
CA ALA A 167 13.01 5.76 6.41
C ALA A 167 12.55 6.16 7.82
N GLY A 168 11.93 7.34 7.97
CA GLY A 168 11.25 7.75 9.21
C GLY A 168 10.11 6.81 9.60
N VAL A 169 9.19 6.52 8.67
CA VAL A 169 8.09 5.56 8.90
C VAL A 169 8.63 4.17 9.25
N SER A 170 9.66 3.71 8.53
CA SER A 170 10.36 2.46 8.75
C SER A 170 10.86 2.37 10.20
N LYS A 171 11.54 3.42 10.68
CA LYS A 171 12.05 3.51 12.05
C LYS A 171 10.95 3.56 13.11
N ASP A 172 9.88 4.30 12.86
CA ASP A 172 8.75 4.40 13.78
C ASP A 172 8.06 3.03 13.97
N MET A 173 7.94 2.25 12.89
CA MET A 173 7.36 0.91 12.95
C MET A 173 8.30 -0.10 13.62
N GLU A 174 9.61 0.01 13.39
CA GLU A 174 10.64 -0.77 14.09
C GLU A 174 10.60 -0.55 15.61
N ASP A 175 10.52 0.71 16.06
CA ASP A 175 10.49 1.04 17.49
C ASP A 175 9.24 0.47 18.16
N LEU A 176 8.08 0.62 17.49
CA LEU A 176 6.83 0.03 17.96
C LEU A 176 6.89 -1.51 17.99
N TYR A 177 7.52 -2.13 16.99
CA TYR A 177 7.73 -3.58 16.95
C TYR A 177 8.51 -4.04 18.20
N HIS A 178 9.61 -3.34 18.54
CA HIS A 178 10.39 -3.65 19.73
C HIS A 178 9.61 -3.41 21.03
N GLU A 179 8.79 -2.35 21.11
CA GLU A 179 7.93 -2.10 22.28
C GLU A 179 6.89 -3.22 22.48
N VAL A 180 6.26 -3.69 21.40
CA VAL A 180 5.34 -4.85 21.43
C VAL A 180 6.08 -6.10 21.89
N PHE A 181 7.27 -6.36 21.35
CA PHE A 181 8.06 -7.53 21.68
C PHE A 181 8.49 -7.54 23.16
N ILE A 182 8.89 -6.39 23.71
CA ILE A 182 9.22 -6.23 25.13
C ILE A 182 7.99 -6.50 26.01
N MET A 183 6.82 -5.99 25.63
CA MET A 183 5.58 -6.24 26.38
C MET A 183 5.20 -7.73 26.36
N LEU A 184 5.32 -8.39 25.20
CA LEU A 184 5.09 -9.82 25.05
C LEU A 184 6.01 -10.64 25.97
N LEU A 185 7.30 -10.31 25.99
CA LEU A 185 8.29 -10.96 26.85
C LEU A 185 8.03 -10.73 28.34
N SER A 186 7.59 -9.53 28.71
CA SER A 186 7.25 -9.20 30.10
C SER A 186 6.06 -10.02 30.59
N LYS A 187 5.00 -10.14 29.77
CA LYS A 187 3.79 -10.89 30.12
C LYS A 187 4.04 -12.40 30.18
N SER A 188 4.86 -12.96 29.28
CA SER A 188 5.21 -14.38 29.32
C SER A 188 6.01 -14.76 30.56
N LYS A 189 6.97 -13.93 30.98
CA LYS A 189 7.72 -14.13 32.24
C LYS A 189 6.82 -14.06 33.47
N SER A 190 5.90 -13.10 33.51
CA SER A 190 4.96 -12.96 34.64
C SER A 190 4.00 -14.15 34.77
N SER A 191 3.63 -14.78 33.66
CA SER A 191 2.79 -15.99 33.65
C SER A 191 3.55 -17.21 34.17
N ALA A 192 4.86 -17.32 33.88
CA ALA A 192 5.69 -18.44 34.36
C ALA A 192 6.03 -18.39 35.86
N THR A 193 5.85 -17.23 36.52
CA THR A 193 6.17 -17.04 37.94
C THR A 193 4.96 -17.08 38.88
N ASN A 194 3.74 -17.20 38.34
CA ASN A 194 2.48 -17.31 39.09
C ASN A 194 1.91 -18.72 39.00
#